data_AF-A0A078BNV1-F1
#
_entry.id   AF-A0A078BNV1-F1
#
_cell.length_a   1.000
_cell.length_b   1.000
_cell.length_c   1.000
_cell.angle_alpha   90.00
_cell.angle_beta   90.00
_cell.angle_gamma   90.00
#
_symmetry.space_group_name_H-M   'P 1'
#
loop_
_entity.id
_entity.type
_entity.pdbx_description
1 polymer ?
#
loop_
_entity_poly.entity_id
_entity_poly.type
_entity_poly.pdbx_seq_one_letter_code
_entity_poly.pdbx_strand_id
1 'polypeptide(L)'
;MHPPTFLATALPSLRRITARRLLSVLLPALAGLAWTLSSQPYGVGLSPLLIVGVLLAESPLGRFLAALAYFGVGSAALPSEVQSFFGSGCIVGIGLWVLSSTLLAAPWAWASRGWRVVAVLLIEALPPLGFFGWLSPLAVAGVLFPGMGVVGLLLCLALFWARAESMWTDDQQISAPSFLAPVSRGLFVLVVVANALYAPPAAPYGWIGVNTRVDHETDDVIAEVARNQQWINQAAAAVAAAPQDHGTPAARDAKAPAFGGAQAGAKKQGGVVVVLPEDVAGTWGPGTAAQARAAMRPGDVWLVGASVLADRVRWDGRYLNAVVGLGQRGDALLFASPVPVPGGMWKPWNREKSYTASHWWEPVRTIAGVRTWASICYDQGLAWPWLQALVQRPAVVLRVSNYWYEPAGAVAPRVEAATTAAWARLMGAAVVTAVNRG
;
A
#
# COMPACT_ATOMS: atom_id res chain seq x y z
N MET A 1 -6.87 45.72 -47.57
CA MET A 1 -7.11 44.26 -47.44
C MET A 1 -7.24 43.93 -45.97
N HIS A 2 -8.47 43.82 -45.45
CA HIS A 2 -8.70 43.29 -44.12
C HIS A 2 -8.57 41.76 -44.17
N PRO A 3 -7.81 41.12 -43.27
CA PRO A 3 -7.79 39.65 -43.23
C PRO A 3 -9.21 39.15 -42.89
N PRO A 4 -9.66 38.03 -43.47
CA PRO A 4 -10.99 37.52 -43.24
C PRO A 4 -11.16 37.18 -41.75
N THR A 5 -12.18 37.77 -41.13
CA THR A 5 -12.54 37.72 -39.71
C THR A 5 -12.66 36.30 -39.13
N PHE A 6 -12.80 35.29 -40.01
CA PHE A 6 -12.89 33.88 -39.67
C PHE A 6 -11.57 33.26 -39.16
N LEU A 7 -10.42 33.73 -39.66
CA LEU A 7 -9.10 33.22 -39.20
C LEU A 7 -8.77 33.72 -37.79
N ALA A 8 -9.19 34.93 -37.44
CA ALA A 8 -8.93 35.55 -36.13
C ALA A 8 -9.69 34.89 -34.97
N THR A 9 -10.86 34.29 -35.24
CA THR A 9 -11.66 33.55 -34.25
C THR A 9 -11.30 32.06 -34.16
N ALA A 10 -10.77 31.47 -35.23
CA ALA A 10 -10.34 30.07 -35.27
C ALA A 10 -8.99 29.82 -34.55
N LEU A 11 -8.03 30.75 -34.63
CA LEU A 11 -6.72 30.61 -33.99
C LEU A 11 -6.78 30.44 -32.46
N PRO A 12 -7.58 31.22 -31.70
CA PRO A 12 -7.74 31.05 -30.27
C PRO A 12 -8.45 29.74 -29.88
N SER A 13 -9.42 29.28 -30.65
CA SER A 13 -10.15 28.04 -30.38
C SER A 13 -9.29 26.81 -30.64
N LEU A 14 -8.55 26.78 -31.75
CA LEU A 14 -7.55 25.75 -32.07
C LEU A 14 -6.48 25.67 -30.97
N ARG A 15 -5.94 26.80 -30.51
CA ARG A 15 -4.96 26.82 -29.40
C ARG A 15 -5.52 26.26 -28.09
N ARG A 16 -6.77 26.57 -27.75
CA ARG A 16 -7.44 26.01 -26.55
C ARG A 16 -7.64 24.50 -26.66
N ILE A 17 -8.07 24.01 -27.82
CA ILE A 17 -8.27 22.57 -28.07
C ILE A 17 -6.92 21.83 -27.95
N THR A 18 -5.85 22.36 -28.56
CA THR A 18 -4.52 21.77 -28.48
C THR A 18 -3.96 21.78 -27.06
N ALA A 19 -4.12 22.88 -26.32
CA ALA A 19 -3.68 22.97 -24.93
C ALA A 19 -4.44 21.99 -24.02
N ARG A 20 -5.76 21.87 -24.19
CA ARG A 20 -6.60 20.93 -23.43
C ARG A 20 -6.17 19.48 -23.66
N ARG A 21 -5.96 19.08 -24.92
CA ARG A 21 -5.47 17.74 -25.29
C ARG A 21 -4.08 17.46 -24.73
N LEU A 22 -3.20 18.46 -24.73
CA LEU A 22 -1.87 18.33 -24.13
C LEU A 22 -1.97 18.11 -22.62
N LEU A 23 -2.74 18.95 -21.92
CA LEU A 23 -2.93 18.85 -20.47
C LEU A 23 -3.61 17.55 -20.05
N SER A 24 -4.50 16.99 -20.88
CA SER A 24 -5.14 15.70 -20.58
C SER A 24 -4.14 14.55 -20.46
N VAL A 25 -2.95 14.66 -21.04
CA VAL A 25 -1.90 13.62 -20.99
C VAL A 25 -0.77 14.04 -20.05
N LEU A 26 -0.35 15.31 -20.06
CA LEU A 26 0.76 15.78 -19.22
C LEU A 26 0.46 15.72 -17.73
N LEU A 27 -0.76 16.06 -17.30
CA LEU A 27 -1.12 16.02 -15.88
C LEU A 27 -1.08 14.58 -15.31
N PRO A 28 -1.70 13.58 -15.95
CA PRO A 28 -1.53 12.18 -15.55
C PRO A 28 -0.08 11.69 -15.63
N ALA A 29 0.68 12.06 -16.69
CA ALA A 29 2.08 11.66 -16.81
C ALA A 29 2.95 12.22 -15.66
N LEU A 30 2.72 13.48 -15.26
CA LEU A 30 3.38 14.10 -14.12
C LEU A 30 3.02 13.41 -12.81
N ALA A 31 1.77 13.02 -12.62
CA ALA A 31 1.36 12.25 -11.45
C ALA A 31 1.96 10.83 -11.45
N GLY A 32 2.08 10.19 -12.61
CA GLY A 32 2.81 8.95 -12.78
C GLY A 32 4.28 9.11 -12.38
N LEU A 33 4.95 10.12 -12.94
CA LEU A 33 6.34 10.44 -12.63
C LEU A 33 6.56 10.71 -11.14
N ALA A 34 5.60 11.34 -10.46
CA ALA A 34 5.69 11.64 -9.04
C ALA A 34 5.83 10.40 -8.14
N TRP A 35 5.45 9.21 -8.62
CA TRP A 35 5.70 7.94 -7.93
C TRP A 35 7.15 7.47 -8.03
N THR A 36 7.87 7.86 -9.08
CA THR A 36 9.25 7.41 -9.30
C THR A 36 10.29 8.33 -8.65
N LEU A 37 9.93 9.58 -8.36
CA LEU A 37 10.82 10.58 -7.74
C LEU A 37 11.24 10.18 -6.32
N SER A 38 12.53 10.31 -6.01
CA SER A 38 13.19 9.67 -4.86
C SER A 38 12.99 10.33 -3.50
N SER A 39 12.56 11.60 -3.44
CA SER A 39 12.71 12.41 -2.23
C SER A 39 11.52 12.44 -1.28
N GLN A 40 10.28 12.21 -1.74
CA GLN A 40 9.06 12.28 -0.94
C GLN A 40 7.89 11.51 -1.59
N PRO A 41 6.83 11.12 -0.84
CA PRO A 41 5.67 10.37 -1.36
C PRO A 41 4.69 11.25 -2.17
N TYR A 42 5.20 12.05 -3.11
CA TYR A 42 4.38 12.94 -3.93
C TYR A 42 3.38 12.17 -4.81
N GLY A 43 3.70 10.93 -5.18
CA GLY A 43 2.84 10.07 -6.00
C GLY A 43 1.41 9.94 -5.46
N VAL A 44 1.23 9.65 -4.17
CA VAL A 44 -0.09 9.56 -3.55
C VAL A 44 -0.85 10.88 -3.66
N GLY A 45 -0.20 11.99 -3.28
CA GLY A 45 -0.82 13.32 -3.27
C GLY A 45 -1.18 13.86 -4.66
N LEU A 46 -0.38 13.52 -5.68
CA LEU A 46 -0.58 13.97 -7.05
C LEU A 46 -1.43 13.01 -7.90
N SER A 47 -1.69 11.79 -7.43
CA SER A 47 -2.53 10.80 -8.12
C SER A 47 -3.89 11.33 -8.61
N PRO A 48 -4.59 12.30 -7.95
CA PRO A 48 -5.84 12.84 -8.48
C PRO A 48 -5.70 13.59 -9.82
N LEU A 49 -4.49 13.97 -10.24
CA LEU A 49 -4.27 14.56 -11.57
C LEU A 49 -4.57 13.58 -12.71
N LEU A 50 -4.56 12.27 -12.45
CA LEU A 50 -5.11 11.26 -13.36
C LEU A 50 -6.58 11.60 -13.70
N ILE A 51 -7.40 11.80 -12.67
CA ILE A 51 -8.82 12.11 -12.81
C ILE A 51 -9.00 13.42 -13.59
N VAL A 52 -8.22 14.44 -13.25
CA VAL A 52 -8.25 15.73 -13.97
C VAL A 52 -7.94 15.55 -15.45
N GLY A 53 -6.87 14.83 -15.79
CA GLY A 53 -6.48 14.59 -17.18
C GLY A 53 -7.54 13.81 -17.97
N VAL A 54 -8.12 12.78 -17.36
CA VAL A 54 -9.23 12.01 -17.96
C VAL A 54 -10.45 12.89 -18.22
N LEU A 55 -10.83 13.78 -17.31
CA LEU A 55 -11.98 14.67 -17.49
C LEU A 55 -11.71 15.76 -18.54
N LEU A 56 -10.45 16.16 -18.73
CA LEU A 56 -10.06 17.07 -19.81
C LEU A 56 -10.14 16.40 -21.20
N ALA A 57 -10.04 15.07 -21.28
CA ALA A 57 -10.14 14.34 -22.53
C ALA A 57 -11.59 14.20 -23.04
N GLU A 58 -11.80 14.54 -24.30
CA GLU A 58 -13.12 14.59 -24.93
C GLU A 58 -13.58 13.20 -25.42
N SER A 59 -12.65 12.39 -25.93
CA SER A 59 -12.94 11.07 -26.52
C SER A 59 -12.56 9.91 -25.58
N PRO A 60 -13.20 8.73 -25.74
CA PRO A 60 -12.80 7.53 -24.99
C PRO A 60 -11.32 7.17 -25.17
N LEU A 61 -10.79 7.32 -26.39
CA LEU A 61 -9.37 7.12 -26.68
C LEU A 61 -8.49 8.13 -25.93
N GLY A 62 -8.88 9.41 -25.87
CA GLY A 62 -8.12 10.42 -25.11
C GLY A 62 -8.05 10.11 -23.62
N ARG A 63 -9.14 9.61 -23.03
CA ARG A 63 -9.21 9.19 -21.63
C ARG A 63 -8.35 7.97 -21.35
N PHE A 64 -8.39 7.00 -22.25
CA PHE A 64 -7.50 5.84 -22.21
C PHE A 64 -6.03 6.28 -22.27
N LEU A 65 -5.66 7.16 -23.20
CA LEU A 65 -4.29 7.68 -23.32
C LEU A 65 -3.84 8.48 -22.09
N ALA A 66 -4.75 9.25 -21.48
CA ALA A 66 -4.49 9.94 -20.21
C ALA A 66 -4.15 8.95 -19.09
N ALA A 67 -4.94 7.90 -18.92
CA ALA A 67 -4.68 6.86 -17.92
C ALA A 67 -3.44 6.01 -18.24
N LEU A 68 -3.23 5.68 -19.52
CA LEU A 68 -2.05 4.96 -19.98
C LEU A 68 -0.77 5.75 -19.70
N ALA A 69 -0.80 7.07 -19.83
CA ALA A 69 0.34 7.92 -19.48
C ALA A 69 0.64 7.89 -17.97
N TYR A 70 -0.38 7.89 -17.11
CA TYR A 70 -0.20 7.76 -15.66
C TYR A 70 0.42 6.42 -15.28
N PHE A 71 -0.23 5.31 -15.67
CA PHE A 71 0.23 3.97 -15.28
C PHE A 71 1.54 3.60 -15.97
N GLY A 72 1.70 3.93 -17.26
CA GLY A 72 2.92 3.66 -18.01
C GLY A 72 4.14 4.38 -17.42
N VAL A 73 4.03 5.68 -17.12
CA VAL A 73 5.13 6.44 -16.52
C VAL A 73 5.36 6.03 -15.07
N GLY A 74 4.29 5.88 -14.28
CA GLY A 74 4.40 5.54 -12.85
C GLY A 74 4.93 4.14 -12.57
N SER A 75 4.74 3.20 -13.50
CA SER A 75 5.26 1.83 -13.40
C SER A 75 6.45 1.56 -14.32
N ALA A 76 7.12 2.59 -14.83
CA ALA A 76 8.26 2.44 -15.75
C ALA A 76 9.46 1.65 -15.18
N ALA A 77 9.54 1.51 -13.84
CA ALA A 77 10.54 0.67 -13.18
C ALA A 77 10.19 -0.83 -13.16
N LEU A 78 8.95 -1.21 -13.51
CA LEU A 78 8.50 -2.60 -13.44
C LEU A 78 9.40 -3.58 -14.22
N PRO A 79 9.92 -3.24 -15.43
CA PRO A 79 10.81 -4.16 -16.14
C PRO A 79 12.11 -4.48 -15.38
N SER A 80 12.71 -3.50 -14.70
CA SER A 80 13.92 -3.72 -13.89
C SER A 80 13.60 -4.50 -12.62
N GLU A 81 12.49 -4.21 -11.96
CA GLU A 81 12.08 -4.87 -10.70
C GLU A 81 11.70 -6.35 -10.98
N VAL A 82 11.06 -6.63 -12.14
CA VAL A 82 10.80 -8.00 -12.60
C VAL A 82 12.12 -8.74 -12.88
N GLN A 83 13.10 -8.08 -13.48
CA GLN A 83 14.41 -8.69 -13.72
C GLN A 83 15.14 -9.03 -12.41
N SER A 84 15.08 -8.14 -11.41
CA SER A 84 15.66 -8.36 -10.07
C SER A 84 14.96 -9.49 -9.32
N PHE A 85 13.63 -9.52 -9.34
CA PHE A 85 12.83 -10.47 -8.56
C PHE A 85 12.77 -11.87 -9.18
N PHE A 86 12.49 -11.95 -10.48
CA PHE A 86 12.25 -13.23 -11.14
C PHE A 86 13.52 -13.85 -11.74
N GLY A 87 14.59 -13.07 -11.91
CA GLY A 87 15.73 -13.45 -12.76
C GLY A 87 15.35 -13.65 -14.23
N SER A 88 14.11 -13.33 -14.62
CA SER A 88 13.60 -13.50 -15.98
C SER A 88 14.07 -12.36 -16.88
N GLY A 89 14.38 -12.64 -18.15
CA GLY A 89 14.86 -11.63 -19.10
C GLY A 89 13.92 -10.42 -19.25
N CYS A 90 14.50 -9.27 -19.62
CA CYS A 90 13.83 -7.97 -19.74
C CYS A 90 12.51 -7.97 -20.55
N ILE A 91 12.35 -8.90 -21.51
CA ILE A 91 11.14 -9.04 -22.33
C ILE A 91 9.91 -9.36 -21.48
N VAL A 92 10.03 -10.22 -20.47
CA VAL A 92 8.92 -10.56 -19.57
C VAL A 92 8.48 -9.33 -18.78
N GLY A 93 9.46 -8.59 -18.24
CA GLY A 93 9.21 -7.34 -17.53
C GLY A 93 8.52 -6.28 -18.39
N ILE A 94 8.97 -6.10 -19.64
CA ILE A 94 8.33 -5.19 -20.60
C ILE A 94 6.90 -5.65 -20.92
N GLY A 95 6.69 -6.95 -21.14
CA GLY A 95 5.37 -7.51 -21.42
C GLY A 95 4.39 -7.27 -20.27
N LEU A 96 4.82 -7.52 -19.02
CA LEU A 96 4.02 -7.24 -17.83
C LEU A 96 3.73 -5.74 -17.66
N TRP A 97 4.70 -4.88 -17.94
CA TRP A 97 4.54 -3.42 -17.89
C TRP A 97 3.50 -2.92 -18.90
N VAL A 98 3.58 -3.35 -20.16
CA VAL A 98 2.60 -3.00 -21.19
C VAL A 98 1.22 -3.53 -20.84
N LEU A 99 1.13 -4.80 -20.41
CA LEU A 99 -0.12 -5.45 -20.07
C LEU A 99 -0.82 -4.75 -18.91
N SER A 100 -0.13 -4.59 -17.78
CA SER A 100 -0.69 -3.96 -16.58
C SER A 100 -1.10 -2.50 -16.83
N SER A 101 -0.25 -1.72 -17.49
CA SER A 101 -0.57 -0.31 -17.83
C SER A 101 -1.80 -0.20 -18.72
N THR A 102 -1.97 -1.12 -19.68
CA THR A 102 -3.13 -1.15 -20.57
C THR A 102 -4.39 -1.60 -19.84
N LEU A 103 -4.30 -2.63 -19.00
CA LEU A 103 -5.44 -3.16 -18.24
C LEU A 103 -5.99 -2.14 -17.25
N LEU A 104 -5.10 -1.44 -16.53
CA LEU A 104 -5.50 -0.37 -15.61
C LEU A 104 -6.04 0.85 -16.37
N ALA A 105 -5.46 1.20 -17.53
CA ALA A 105 -5.97 2.32 -18.32
C ALA A 105 -7.34 2.09 -18.97
N ALA A 106 -7.69 0.83 -19.28
CA ALA A 106 -8.87 0.50 -20.08
C ALA A 106 -10.21 1.00 -19.50
N PRO A 107 -10.54 0.80 -18.20
CA PRO A 107 -11.79 1.30 -17.62
C PRO A 107 -11.94 2.82 -17.69
N TRP A 108 -10.85 3.57 -17.65
CA TRP A 108 -10.87 5.04 -17.71
C TRP A 108 -11.39 5.59 -19.03
N ALA A 109 -11.34 4.82 -20.13
CA ALA A 109 -11.93 5.20 -21.41
C ALA A 109 -13.42 5.60 -21.28
N TRP A 110 -14.12 4.99 -20.31
CA TRP A 110 -15.54 5.21 -20.01
C TRP A 110 -15.81 6.32 -18.99
N ALA A 111 -14.81 6.80 -18.27
CA ALA A 111 -14.93 7.74 -17.13
C ALA A 111 -15.21 9.20 -17.56
N SER A 112 -16.32 9.41 -18.27
CA SER A 112 -16.72 10.71 -18.81
C SER A 112 -17.57 11.56 -17.86
N ARG A 113 -17.99 11.03 -16.72
CA ARG A 113 -18.87 11.68 -15.72
C ARG A 113 -18.41 11.36 -14.30
N GLY A 114 -18.82 12.14 -13.31
CA GLY A 114 -18.29 12.02 -11.95
C GLY A 114 -18.58 10.67 -11.29
N TRP A 115 -19.79 10.14 -11.42
CA TRP A 115 -20.10 8.81 -10.89
C TRP A 115 -19.35 7.69 -11.62
N ARG A 116 -19.00 7.87 -12.91
CA ARG A 116 -18.20 6.90 -13.67
C ARG A 116 -16.74 6.88 -13.22
N VAL A 117 -16.20 8.03 -12.83
CA VAL A 117 -14.89 8.12 -12.17
C VAL A 117 -14.89 7.29 -10.89
N VAL A 118 -15.89 7.46 -10.03
CA VAL A 118 -16.03 6.66 -8.79
C VAL A 118 -16.15 5.17 -9.11
N ALA A 119 -16.98 4.80 -10.09
CA ALA A 119 -17.13 3.40 -10.50
C ALA A 119 -15.80 2.79 -10.99
N VAL A 120 -15.03 3.51 -11.80
CA VAL A 120 -13.71 3.05 -12.26
C VAL A 120 -12.73 2.87 -11.11
N LEU A 121 -12.66 3.82 -10.16
CA LEU A 121 -11.81 3.68 -8.97
C LEU A 121 -12.16 2.43 -8.16
N LEU A 122 -13.45 2.08 -8.04
CA LEU A 122 -13.89 0.88 -7.34
C LEU A 122 -13.59 -0.40 -8.15
N ILE A 123 -13.71 -0.37 -9.47
CA ILE A 123 -13.36 -1.49 -10.36
C ILE A 123 -11.86 -1.81 -10.26
N GLU A 124 -11.01 -0.79 -10.27
CA GLU A 124 -9.56 -0.96 -10.10
C GLU A 124 -9.17 -1.40 -8.69
N ALA A 125 -9.97 -1.03 -7.69
CA ALA A 125 -9.69 -1.40 -6.31
C ALA A 125 -10.00 -2.85 -5.99
N LEU A 126 -10.85 -3.52 -6.77
CA LEU A 126 -11.35 -4.86 -6.50
C LEU A 126 -10.83 -5.88 -7.52
N PRO A 127 -10.59 -7.14 -7.11
CA PRO A 127 -10.28 -8.21 -8.06
C PRO A 127 -11.40 -8.39 -9.11
N PRO A 128 -11.06 -8.78 -10.36
CA PRO A 128 -9.74 -9.24 -10.80
C PRO A 128 -8.75 -8.12 -11.15
N LEU A 129 -9.21 -6.90 -11.44
CA LEU A 129 -8.29 -5.82 -11.86
C LEU A 129 -7.40 -5.34 -10.71
N GLY A 130 -7.94 -5.34 -9.50
CA GLY A 130 -7.22 -5.01 -8.28
C GLY A 130 -6.04 -5.91 -7.93
N PHE A 131 -5.84 -7.05 -8.62
CA PHE A 131 -4.59 -7.81 -8.53
C PHE A 131 -3.39 -7.04 -9.05
N PHE A 132 -3.60 -6.05 -9.92
CA PHE A 132 -2.56 -5.19 -10.48
C PHE A 132 -2.78 -3.71 -10.10
N GLY A 133 -3.69 -3.42 -9.18
CA GLY A 133 -4.19 -2.08 -8.86
C GLY A 133 -3.21 -1.16 -8.11
N TRP A 134 -1.91 -1.24 -8.44
CA TRP A 134 -0.89 -0.37 -7.88
C TRP A 134 -1.05 1.08 -8.33
N LEU A 135 -0.49 2.00 -7.53
CA LEU A 135 -0.59 3.45 -7.76
C LEU A 135 -2.03 3.96 -7.70
N SER A 136 -2.90 3.28 -6.94
CA SER A 136 -4.32 3.63 -6.85
C SER A 136 -4.53 5.05 -6.30
N PRO A 137 -5.32 5.91 -6.98
CA PRO A 137 -5.68 7.22 -6.44
C PRO A 137 -6.48 7.17 -5.14
N LEU A 138 -7.08 6.02 -4.78
CA LEU A 138 -7.83 5.88 -3.53
C LEU A 138 -6.95 6.06 -2.29
N ALA A 139 -5.65 5.77 -2.38
CA ALA A 139 -4.73 5.95 -1.26
C ALA A 139 -4.69 7.41 -0.77
N VAL A 140 -4.98 8.40 -1.65
CA VAL A 140 -5.01 9.82 -1.27
C VAL A 140 -6.06 10.14 -0.22
N ALA A 141 -7.06 9.27 -0.01
CA ALA A 141 -8.06 9.44 1.03
C ALA A 141 -7.43 9.67 2.41
N GLY A 142 -6.29 9.03 2.72
CA GLY A 142 -5.58 9.26 3.98
C GLY A 142 -4.83 10.58 4.06
N VAL A 143 -4.45 11.15 2.92
CA VAL A 143 -3.90 12.53 2.86
C VAL A 143 -5.02 13.54 3.08
N LEU A 144 -6.19 13.31 2.47
CA LEU A 144 -7.32 14.24 2.51
C LEU A 144 -8.09 14.20 3.83
N PHE A 145 -8.37 13.00 4.35
CA PHE A 145 -9.25 12.76 5.50
C PHE A 145 -8.58 11.85 6.53
N PRO A 146 -7.47 12.30 7.14
CA PRO A 146 -6.68 11.47 8.06
C PRO A 146 -7.47 11.12 9.34
N GLY A 147 -7.34 9.88 9.81
CA GLY A 147 -7.99 9.37 11.03
C GLY A 147 -9.51 9.12 10.91
N MET A 148 -10.11 9.34 9.75
CA MET A 148 -11.56 9.25 9.56
C MET A 148 -12.04 7.85 9.10
N GLY A 149 -11.12 6.91 8.86
CA GLY A 149 -11.41 5.55 8.46
C GLY A 149 -12.33 5.45 7.24
N VAL A 150 -13.36 4.60 7.31
CA VAL A 150 -14.35 4.41 6.23
C VAL A 150 -15.04 5.72 5.85
N VAL A 151 -15.32 6.61 6.81
CA VAL A 151 -15.96 7.90 6.53
C VAL A 151 -15.04 8.77 5.66
N GLY A 152 -13.73 8.78 5.95
CA GLY A 152 -12.75 9.51 5.14
C GLY A 152 -12.68 9.00 3.70
N LEU A 153 -12.79 7.68 3.48
CA LEU A 153 -12.86 7.11 2.14
C LEU A 153 -14.11 7.58 1.39
N LEU A 154 -15.29 7.53 2.04
CA LEU A 154 -16.54 7.97 1.45
C LEU A 154 -16.52 9.47 1.11
N LEU A 155 -15.94 10.30 1.97
CA LEU A 155 -15.75 11.74 1.73
C LEU A 155 -14.79 11.98 0.55
N CYS A 156 -13.74 11.17 0.41
CA CYS A 156 -12.83 11.23 -0.75
C CYS A 156 -13.57 10.91 -2.06
N LEU A 157 -14.35 9.85 -2.08
CA LEU A 157 -15.17 9.49 -3.24
C LEU A 157 -16.21 10.58 -3.57
N ALA A 158 -16.85 11.14 -2.54
CA ALA A 158 -17.79 12.25 -2.70
C ALA A 158 -17.10 13.51 -3.26
N LEU A 159 -15.88 13.82 -2.81
CA LEU A 159 -15.08 14.93 -3.33
C LEU A 159 -14.74 14.70 -4.81
N PHE A 160 -14.27 13.50 -5.17
CA PHE A 160 -13.97 13.16 -6.56
C PHE A 160 -15.21 13.25 -7.45
N TRP A 161 -16.34 12.72 -7.00
CA TRP A 161 -17.59 12.84 -7.74
C TRP A 161 -17.99 14.30 -7.90
N ALA A 162 -18.10 15.06 -6.81
CA ALA A 162 -18.55 16.45 -6.86
C ALA A 162 -17.65 17.31 -7.76
N ARG A 163 -16.33 17.13 -7.70
CA ARG A 163 -15.38 17.87 -8.55
C ARG A 163 -15.46 17.43 -10.01
N ALA A 164 -15.57 16.13 -10.26
CA ALA A 164 -15.69 15.62 -11.62
C ALA A 164 -17.00 16.05 -12.31
N GLU A 165 -18.11 16.06 -11.58
CA GLU A 165 -19.40 16.51 -12.12
C GLU A 165 -19.41 18.02 -12.37
N SER A 166 -18.81 18.82 -11.48
CA SER A 166 -18.64 20.27 -11.68
C SER A 166 -17.81 20.59 -12.94
N MET A 167 -16.71 19.86 -13.16
CA MET A 167 -15.90 20.04 -14.36
C MET A 167 -16.68 19.70 -15.64
N TRP A 168 -17.52 18.67 -15.60
CA TRP A 168 -18.36 18.28 -16.73
C TRP A 168 -19.47 19.31 -17.02
N THR A 169 -20.15 19.83 -15.99
CA THR A 169 -21.20 20.84 -16.17
C THR A 169 -20.66 22.15 -16.72
N ASP A 170 -19.48 22.57 -16.24
CA ASP A 170 -18.81 23.80 -16.70
C ASP A 170 -18.43 23.69 -18.18
N ASP A 171 -17.93 22.52 -18.60
CA ASP A 171 -17.56 22.25 -19.99
C ASP A 171 -18.76 22.24 -20.94
N GLN A 172 -19.91 21.74 -20.48
CA GLN A 172 -21.16 21.74 -21.24
C GLN A 172 -21.92 23.08 -21.17
N GLN A 173 -21.36 24.11 -20.51
CA GLN A 173 -21.98 25.43 -20.31
C GLN A 173 -23.39 25.36 -19.69
N ILE A 174 -23.66 24.32 -18.89
CA ILE A 174 -24.96 24.15 -18.25
C ILE A 174 -25.04 25.16 -17.10
N SER A 175 -25.82 26.23 -17.27
CA SER A 175 -25.91 27.37 -16.33
C SER A 175 -26.69 27.08 -15.04
N ALA A 176 -27.00 25.82 -14.76
CA ALA A 176 -27.75 25.46 -13.56
C ALA A 176 -26.83 25.54 -12.31
N PRO A 177 -27.29 26.12 -11.19
CA PRO A 177 -26.52 26.09 -9.95
C PRO A 177 -26.32 24.65 -9.50
N SER A 178 -25.11 24.11 -9.68
CA SER A 178 -24.79 22.77 -9.23
C SER A 178 -24.65 22.78 -7.70
N PHE A 179 -25.54 22.08 -7.00
CA PHE A 179 -25.43 21.86 -5.55
C PHE A 179 -24.07 21.25 -5.15
N LEU A 180 -23.39 20.60 -6.11
CA LEU A 180 -22.08 19.97 -5.93
C LEU A 180 -20.93 20.97 -5.76
N ALA A 181 -21.03 22.18 -6.30
CA ALA A 181 -19.99 23.21 -6.13
C ALA A 181 -19.78 23.63 -4.66
N PRO A 182 -20.81 24.07 -3.90
CA PRO A 182 -20.64 24.39 -2.48
C PRO A 182 -20.28 23.16 -1.64
N VAL A 183 -20.81 21.97 -1.96
CA VAL A 183 -20.41 20.71 -1.32
C VAL A 183 -18.90 20.47 -1.46
N SER A 184 -18.36 20.63 -2.67
CA SER A 184 -16.93 20.44 -2.91
C SER A 184 -16.05 21.43 -2.13
N ARG A 185 -16.47 22.70 -2.02
CA ARG A 185 -15.78 23.71 -1.20
C ARG A 185 -15.83 23.34 0.29
N GLY A 186 -16.99 22.89 0.78
CA GLY A 186 -17.14 22.41 2.16
C GLY A 186 -16.23 21.21 2.45
N LEU A 187 -16.11 20.27 1.51
CA LEU A 187 -15.18 19.14 1.62
C LEU A 187 -13.72 19.60 1.65
N PHE A 188 -13.31 20.61 0.87
CA PHE A 188 -11.95 21.17 0.98
C PHE A 188 -11.68 21.83 2.33
N VAL A 189 -12.64 22.56 2.89
CA VAL A 189 -12.51 23.10 4.26
C VAL A 189 -12.36 21.96 5.26
N LEU A 190 -13.15 20.89 5.13
CA LEU A 190 -13.03 19.72 5.98
C LEU A 190 -11.66 19.03 5.85
N VAL A 191 -11.07 18.97 4.65
CA VAL A 191 -9.69 18.46 4.46
C VAL A 191 -8.69 19.26 5.29
N VAL A 192 -8.78 20.59 5.27
CA VAL A 192 -7.89 21.48 6.05
C VAL A 192 -8.08 21.23 7.55
N VAL A 193 -9.32 21.20 8.02
CA VAL A 193 -9.64 20.97 9.43
C VAL A 193 -9.19 19.58 9.90
N ALA A 194 -9.49 18.53 9.12
CA ALA A 194 -9.09 17.17 9.46
C ALA A 194 -7.57 17.03 9.57
N ASN A 195 -6.82 17.65 8.67
CA ASN A 195 -5.36 17.64 8.73
C ASN A 195 -4.80 18.49 9.89
N ALA A 196 -5.42 19.63 10.20
CA ALA A 196 -5.01 20.48 11.31
C ALA A 196 -5.22 19.81 12.69
N LEU A 197 -6.24 18.96 12.81
CA LEU A 197 -6.58 18.25 14.05
C LEU A 197 -5.92 16.87 14.18
N TYR A 198 -5.34 16.35 13.11
CA TYR A 198 -4.82 14.98 13.10
C TYR A 198 -3.47 14.87 13.82
N ALA A 199 -3.41 14.02 14.84
CA ALA A 199 -2.18 13.55 15.47
C ALA A 199 -1.92 12.09 15.06
N PRO A 200 -0.76 11.77 14.44
CA PRO A 200 -0.44 10.40 14.07
C PRO A 200 -0.26 9.53 15.32
N PRO A 201 -0.88 8.33 15.37
CA PRO A 201 -0.70 7.42 16.49
C PRO A 201 0.72 6.85 16.50
N ALA A 202 1.34 6.82 17.68
CA ALA A 202 2.60 6.14 17.90
C ALA A 202 2.37 4.62 18.04
N ALA A 203 3.38 3.83 17.67
CA ALA A 203 3.37 2.40 17.94
C ALA A 203 3.21 2.16 19.46
N PRO A 204 2.45 1.12 19.88
CA PRO A 204 2.30 0.83 21.30
C PRO A 204 3.67 0.56 21.93
N TYR A 205 3.82 0.96 23.20
CA TYR A 205 5.06 0.77 23.92
C TYR A 205 5.50 -0.71 23.91
N GLY A 206 6.79 -0.95 23.65
CA GLY A 206 7.36 -2.30 23.55
C GLY A 206 7.16 -3.00 22.19
N TRP A 207 6.55 -2.35 21.20
CA TRP A 207 6.51 -2.87 19.82
C TRP A 207 7.73 -2.39 19.03
N ILE A 208 8.49 -3.33 18.48
CA ILE A 208 9.77 -3.06 17.84
C ILE A 208 9.76 -3.69 16.45
N GLY A 209 9.92 -2.86 15.42
CA GLY A 209 10.19 -3.33 14.07
C GLY A 209 11.69 -3.51 13.86
N VAL A 210 12.12 -4.69 13.44
CA VAL A 210 13.53 -5.03 13.24
C VAL A 210 13.82 -5.09 11.75
N ASN A 211 14.65 -4.17 11.27
CA ASN A 211 15.21 -4.29 9.93
C ASN A 211 16.34 -5.30 9.98
N THR A 212 16.37 -6.21 9.02
CA THR A 212 17.40 -7.25 8.95
C THR A 212 18.28 -7.10 7.73
N ARG A 213 19.46 -7.73 7.81
CA ARG A 213 20.35 -7.95 6.68
C ARG A 213 20.71 -9.41 6.61
N VAL A 214 19.93 -10.14 5.82
CA VAL A 214 20.09 -11.58 5.61
C VAL A 214 19.80 -11.89 4.14
N ASP A 215 20.61 -12.77 3.58
CA ASP A 215 20.46 -13.26 2.21
C ASP A 215 19.25 -14.18 2.02
N HIS A 216 19.03 -14.62 0.79
CA HIS A 216 17.97 -15.54 0.41
C HIS A 216 18.09 -16.93 1.09
N GLU A 217 16.96 -17.63 1.18
CA GLU A 217 16.91 -19.03 1.63
C GLU A 217 17.81 -19.92 0.77
N THR A 218 18.45 -20.89 1.40
CA THR A 218 19.30 -21.89 0.74
C THR A 218 18.80 -23.31 1.02
N ASP A 219 19.01 -24.22 0.07
CA ASP A 219 18.68 -25.64 0.24
C ASP A 219 19.70 -26.39 1.12
N ASP A 220 20.83 -25.75 1.45
CA ASP A 220 21.81 -26.29 2.40
C ASP A 220 21.34 -26.03 3.84
N VAL A 221 20.97 -27.11 4.53
CA VAL A 221 20.44 -27.09 5.90
C VAL A 221 21.39 -26.41 6.90
N ILE A 222 22.70 -26.59 6.76
CA ILE A 222 23.68 -26.01 7.70
C ILE A 222 23.83 -24.52 7.43
N ALA A 223 23.90 -24.13 6.16
CA ALA A 223 23.91 -22.72 5.78
C ALA A 223 22.61 -22.03 6.20
N GLU A 224 21.47 -22.71 6.11
CA GLU A 224 20.15 -22.21 6.51
C GLU A 224 20.04 -22.04 8.04
N VAL A 225 20.62 -22.94 8.84
CA VAL A 225 20.74 -22.78 10.30
C VAL A 225 21.59 -21.55 10.64
N ALA A 226 22.73 -21.38 9.97
CA ALA A 226 23.59 -20.21 10.18
C ALA A 226 22.89 -18.90 9.78
N ARG A 227 22.18 -18.91 8.65
CA ARG A 227 21.35 -17.80 8.16
C ARG A 227 20.25 -17.46 9.17
N ASN A 228 19.59 -18.46 9.73
CA ASN A 228 18.58 -18.26 10.75
C ASN A 228 19.15 -17.61 12.01
N GLN A 229 20.34 -18.03 12.44
CA GLN A 229 21.00 -17.42 13.58
C GLN A 229 21.32 -15.93 13.36
N GLN A 230 21.57 -15.48 12.12
CA GLN A 230 21.84 -14.07 11.82
C GLN A 230 20.65 -13.16 12.14
N TRP A 231 19.45 -13.45 11.63
CA TRP A 231 18.28 -12.62 11.93
C TRP A 231 17.86 -12.76 13.39
N ILE A 232 18.04 -13.94 14.01
CA ILE A 232 17.76 -14.14 15.44
C ILE A 232 18.66 -13.25 16.30
N ASN A 233 19.96 -13.15 15.96
CA ASN A 233 20.89 -12.27 16.66
C ASN A 233 20.51 -10.79 16.49
N GLN A 234 20.10 -10.39 15.28
CA GLN A 234 19.64 -9.02 15.01
C GLN A 234 18.37 -8.68 15.80
N ALA A 235 17.43 -9.63 15.90
CA ALA A 235 16.24 -9.51 16.74
C ALA A 235 16.58 -9.39 18.22
N ALA A 236 17.42 -10.30 18.74
CA ALA A 236 17.85 -10.29 20.13
C ALA A 236 18.61 -9.00 20.51
N ALA A 237 19.43 -8.47 19.60
CA ALA A 237 20.11 -7.19 19.78
C ALA A 237 19.12 -6.02 19.86
N ALA A 238 18.09 -6.00 19.00
CA ALA A 238 17.04 -4.98 19.05
C ALA A 238 16.23 -5.06 20.35
N VAL A 239 15.95 -6.28 20.83
CA VAL A 239 15.29 -6.53 22.12
C VAL A 239 16.13 -6.03 23.30
N ALA A 240 17.45 -6.25 23.26
CA ALA A 240 18.38 -5.79 24.30
C ALA A 240 18.52 -4.25 24.31
N ALA A 241 18.47 -3.61 23.14
CA ALA A 241 18.55 -2.16 22.99
C ALA A 241 17.23 -1.43 23.32
N ALA A 242 16.11 -2.16 23.44
CA ALA A 242 14.82 -1.58 23.72
C ALA A 242 14.80 -0.88 25.10
N PRO A 243 14.26 0.34 25.23
CA PRO A 243 14.17 1.03 26.50
C PRO A 243 13.43 0.16 27.53
N GLN A 244 14.09 -0.21 28.62
CA GLN A 244 13.43 -0.90 29.73
C GLN A 244 12.77 0.14 30.63
N ASP A 245 11.44 0.06 30.81
CA ASP A 245 10.70 0.96 31.71
C ASP A 245 11.09 0.66 33.17
N HIS A 246 12.13 1.32 33.66
CA HIS A 246 12.34 1.52 35.09
C HIS A 246 11.34 2.58 35.57
N GLY A 247 10.08 2.16 35.77
CA GLY A 247 8.90 2.99 36.00
C GLY A 247 9.10 4.37 36.64
N THR A 248 9.08 5.43 35.82
CA THR A 248 8.98 6.81 36.32
C THR A 248 7.53 7.35 36.19
N PRO A 249 7.04 8.14 37.18
CA PRO A 249 5.61 8.48 37.28
C PRO A 249 5.08 9.51 36.27
N ALA A 250 5.96 10.19 35.51
CA ALA A 250 5.60 11.37 34.74
C ALA A 250 4.70 11.11 33.50
N ALA A 251 4.57 9.85 33.07
CA ALA A 251 3.67 9.46 31.99
C ALA A 251 2.23 9.15 32.46
N ARG A 252 1.91 9.35 33.74
CA ARG A 252 0.59 9.00 34.33
C ARG A 252 -0.53 9.99 34.01
N ASP A 253 -0.21 11.26 33.74
CA ASP A 253 -1.21 12.35 33.85
C ASP A 253 -1.40 13.21 32.59
N ALA A 254 -0.96 12.77 31.41
CA ALA A 254 -1.23 13.49 30.16
C ALA A 254 -2.71 13.35 29.75
N LYS A 255 -3.55 14.29 30.21
CA LYS A 255 -4.96 14.43 29.85
C LYS A 255 -5.10 14.72 28.34
N ALA A 256 -5.83 13.86 27.61
CA ALA A 256 -6.06 13.97 26.18
C ALA A 256 -7.16 15.01 25.82
N PRO A 257 -7.08 15.68 24.66
CA PRO A 257 -8.23 16.41 24.11
C PRO A 257 -9.29 15.41 23.63
N ALA A 258 -10.55 15.74 23.89
CA ALA A 258 -11.70 14.93 23.53
C ALA A 258 -11.95 15.02 22.02
N PHE A 259 -11.66 13.96 21.25
CA PHE A 259 -12.41 13.48 20.08
C PHE A 259 -11.75 12.20 19.53
N GLY A 260 -12.40 11.04 19.72
CA GLY A 260 -12.44 9.96 18.73
C GLY A 260 -11.19 9.13 18.40
N GLY A 261 -10.15 9.05 19.24
CA GLY A 261 -9.03 8.11 19.07
C GLY A 261 -9.18 6.89 19.97
N ALA A 262 -9.33 5.69 19.41
CA ALA A 262 -9.27 4.45 20.18
C ALA A 262 -7.83 4.22 20.67
N GLN A 263 -7.55 4.57 21.93
CA GLN A 263 -6.28 4.19 22.56
C GLN A 263 -6.20 2.67 22.69
N ALA A 264 -5.17 2.07 22.11
CA ALA A 264 -4.79 0.71 22.41
C ALA A 264 -4.16 0.68 23.81
N GLY A 265 -4.97 0.41 24.83
CA GLY A 265 -4.48 0.10 26.18
C GLY A 265 -3.77 -1.26 26.17
N ALA A 266 -2.48 -1.28 25.86
CA ALA A 266 -1.65 -2.45 26.07
C ALA A 266 -1.50 -2.69 27.59
N LYS A 267 -2.00 -3.83 28.08
CA LYS A 267 -1.71 -4.27 29.46
C LYS A 267 -0.19 -4.47 29.59
N LYS A 268 0.42 -3.88 30.63
CA LYS A 268 1.83 -4.11 30.99
C LYS A 268 2.09 -5.62 31.15
N GLN A 269 2.70 -6.23 30.14
CA GLN A 269 3.37 -7.52 30.25
C GLN A 269 4.87 -7.26 30.11
N GLY A 270 5.71 -7.88 30.93
CA GLY A 270 7.15 -7.60 31.00
C GLY A 270 7.97 -7.98 29.74
N GLY A 271 7.33 -8.40 28.66
CA GLY A 271 7.97 -8.75 27.39
C GLY A 271 7.64 -7.77 26.26
N VAL A 272 8.48 -7.77 25.22
CA VAL A 272 8.32 -6.92 24.03
C VAL A 272 7.65 -7.68 22.88
N VAL A 273 7.07 -6.94 21.94
CA VAL A 273 6.58 -7.48 20.67
C VAL A 273 7.58 -7.13 19.58
N VAL A 274 8.30 -8.14 19.08
CA VAL A 274 9.27 -7.99 17.99
C VAL A 274 8.58 -8.31 16.68
N VAL A 275 8.72 -7.45 15.69
CA VAL A 275 8.22 -7.64 14.33
C VAL A 275 9.42 -7.80 13.42
N LEU A 276 9.47 -8.91 12.71
CA LEU A 276 10.54 -9.28 11.80
C LEU A 276 10.06 -9.27 10.34
N PRO A 277 10.97 -9.06 9.38
CA PRO A 277 10.58 -8.87 7.98
C PRO A 277 9.94 -10.10 7.35
N GLU A 278 9.28 -9.88 6.23
CA GLU A 278 8.71 -10.92 5.38
C GLU A 278 9.78 -11.97 5.02
N ASP A 279 9.37 -13.25 5.05
CA ASP A 279 10.18 -14.41 4.64
C ASP A 279 11.61 -14.48 5.21
N VAL A 280 11.91 -13.73 6.27
CA VAL A 280 13.26 -13.70 6.86
C VAL A 280 13.64 -15.05 7.47
N ALA A 281 12.66 -15.82 7.93
CA ALA A 281 12.89 -17.16 8.48
C ALA A 281 12.92 -18.26 7.42
N GLY A 282 12.71 -17.94 6.13
CA GLY A 282 12.54 -18.94 5.08
C GLY A 282 11.44 -19.93 5.44
N THR A 283 11.64 -21.20 5.12
CA THR A 283 10.70 -22.27 5.47
C THR A 283 10.56 -22.44 6.99
N TRP A 284 9.37 -22.16 7.51
CA TRP A 284 9.07 -22.31 8.93
C TRP A 284 8.92 -23.78 9.32
N GLY A 285 9.72 -24.21 10.29
CA GLY A 285 9.63 -25.55 10.86
C GLY A 285 10.01 -25.62 12.34
N PRO A 286 9.92 -26.82 12.96
CA PRO A 286 10.22 -27.00 14.38
C PRO A 286 11.65 -26.57 14.76
N GLY A 287 12.63 -26.79 13.88
CA GLY A 287 14.02 -26.40 14.10
C GLY A 287 14.20 -24.88 14.15
N THR A 288 13.64 -24.14 13.19
CA THR A 288 13.64 -22.67 13.17
C THR A 288 12.92 -22.10 14.39
N ALA A 289 11.76 -22.67 14.74
CA ALA A 289 11.02 -22.27 15.94
C ALA A 289 11.83 -22.52 17.23
N ALA A 290 12.57 -23.63 17.32
CA ALA A 290 13.42 -23.93 18.47
C ALA A 290 14.60 -22.96 18.59
N GLN A 291 15.28 -22.65 17.48
CA GLN A 291 16.37 -21.65 17.45
C GLN A 291 15.88 -20.28 17.91
N ALA A 292 14.74 -19.83 17.37
CA ALA A 292 14.15 -18.55 17.74
C ALA A 292 13.75 -18.53 19.23
N ARG A 293 13.09 -19.58 19.72
CA ARG A 293 12.71 -19.70 21.15
C ARG A 293 13.90 -19.62 22.09
N ALA A 294 15.04 -20.20 21.72
CA ALA A 294 16.23 -20.19 22.56
C ALA A 294 16.80 -18.78 22.79
N ALA A 295 16.51 -17.83 21.89
CA ALA A 295 16.94 -16.43 22.00
C ALA A 295 15.91 -15.50 22.65
N MET A 296 14.66 -15.95 22.80
CA MET A 296 13.57 -15.14 23.35
C MET A 296 13.63 -15.06 24.88
N ARG A 297 13.29 -13.90 25.44
CA ARG A 297 13.10 -13.76 26.89
C ARG A 297 11.69 -14.23 27.28
N PRO A 298 11.49 -14.68 28.53
CA PRO A 298 10.15 -15.02 29.02
C PRO A 298 9.17 -13.85 28.87
N GLY A 299 8.09 -14.06 28.11
CA GLY A 299 7.05 -13.05 27.88
C GLY A 299 7.20 -12.24 26.60
N ASP A 300 8.34 -12.33 25.90
CA ASP A 300 8.46 -11.73 24.56
C ASP A 300 7.52 -12.44 23.58
N VAL A 301 7.05 -11.69 22.58
CA VAL A 301 6.28 -12.19 21.44
C VAL A 301 7.03 -11.80 20.17
N TRP A 302 7.41 -12.77 19.36
CA TRP A 302 8.09 -12.52 18.08
C TRP A 302 7.12 -12.81 16.93
N LEU A 303 6.94 -11.85 16.04
CA LEU A 303 6.13 -11.94 14.83
C LEU A 303 7.09 -12.07 13.65
N VAL A 304 7.23 -13.28 13.12
CA VAL A 304 8.29 -13.66 12.19
C VAL A 304 7.73 -13.89 10.80
N GLY A 305 8.19 -13.15 9.80
CA GLY A 305 7.87 -13.43 8.41
C GLY A 305 8.53 -14.72 7.95
N ALA A 306 7.76 -15.62 7.35
CA ALA A 306 8.21 -16.96 6.98
C ALA A 306 7.33 -17.57 5.88
N SER A 307 7.91 -18.57 5.21
CA SER A 307 7.23 -19.48 4.29
C SER A 307 6.65 -20.67 5.07
N VAL A 308 5.33 -20.80 5.10
CA VAL A 308 4.64 -21.85 5.87
C VAL A 308 3.97 -22.84 4.93
N LEU A 309 4.12 -24.13 5.18
CA LEU A 309 3.42 -25.17 4.41
C LEU A 309 1.90 -24.97 4.45
N ALA A 310 1.26 -24.93 3.27
CA ALA A 310 -0.18 -24.69 3.15
C ALA A 310 -1.03 -25.84 3.71
N ASP A 311 -0.57 -27.08 3.54
CA ASP A 311 -1.12 -28.28 4.16
C ASP A 311 -0.03 -28.98 4.97
N ARG A 312 -0.24 -29.07 6.29
CA ARG A 312 0.70 -29.68 7.24
C ARG A 312 0.62 -31.22 7.27
N VAL A 313 -0.42 -31.80 6.67
CA VAL A 313 -0.70 -33.25 6.66
C VAL A 313 -0.29 -33.86 5.32
N ARG A 314 -0.54 -33.16 4.21
CA ARG A 314 -0.16 -33.60 2.86
C ARG A 314 0.62 -32.50 2.16
N TRP A 315 1.94 -32.62 2.14
CA TRP A 315 2.75 -31.67 1.37
C TRP A 315 2.47 -31.84 -0.12
N ASP A 316 2.04 -30.75 -0.75
CA ASP A 316 1.71 -30.70 -2.17
C ASP A 316 2.53 -29.64 -2.94
N GLY A 317 3.63 -29.18 -2.33
CA GLY A 317 4.53 -28.15 -2.88
C GLY A 317 4.13 -26.70 -2.59
N ARG A 318 2.97 -26.46 -1.96
CA ARG A 318 2.41 -25.12 -1.78
C ARG A 318 2.77 -24.49 -0.44
N TYR A 319 3.10 -23.21 -0.48
CA TYR A 319 3.48 -22.41 0.68
C TYR A 319 2.54 -21.21 0.85
N LEU A 320 2.53 -20.66 2.06
CA LEU A 320 1.90 -19.41 2.42
C LEU A 320 2.99 -18.43 2.81
N ASN A 321 2.96 -17.25 2.21
CA ASN A 321 3.81 -16.14 2.64
C ASN A 321 3.16 -15.53 3.86
N ALA A 322 3.77 -15.66 5.02
CA ALA A 322 3.05 -15.53 6.29
C ALA A 322 3.85 -14.83 7.37
N VAL A 323 3.12 -14.41 8.41
CA VAL A 323 3.70 -13.99 9.69
C VAL A 323 3.29 -15.00 10.75
N VAL A 324 4.30 -15.65 11.34
CA VAL A 324 4.14 -16.60 12.44
C VAL A 324 4.37 -15.89 13.76
N GLY A 325 3.40 -15.99 14.66
CA GLY A 325 3.54 -15.51 16.02
C GLY A 325 4.16 -16.58 16.90
N LEU A 326 5.24 -16.24 17.58
CA LEU A 326 5.96 -17.08 18.53
C LEU A 326 5.86 -16.45 19.92
N GLY A 327 5.38 -17.22 20.91
CA GLY A 327 5.27 -16.77 22.30
C GLY A 327 5.18 -17.93 23.28
N GLN A 328 4.76 -17.65 24.53
CA GLN A 328 4.69 -18.66 25.60
C GLN A 328 3.77 -19.86 25.30
N ARG A 329 2.73 -19.66 24.48
CA ARG A 329 1.76 -20.71 24.12
C ARG A 329 2.18 -21.56 22.92
N GLY A 330 3.38 -21.34 22.37
CA GLY A 330 3.83 -21.97 21.13
C GLY A 330 3.84 -21.00 19.95
N ASP A 331 3.97 -21.55 18.75
CA ASP A 331 3.92 -20.84 17.48
C ASP A 331 2.55 -21.01 16.79
N ALA A 332 2.10 -19.96 16.13
CA ALA A 332 0.83 -19.94 15.42
C ALA A 332 0.96 -19.12 14.13
N LEU A 333 0.38 -19.61 13.04
CA LEU A 333 0.18 -18.82 11.82
C LEU A 333 -0.81 -17.70 12.14
N LEU A 334 -0.38 -16.43 12.10
CA LEU A 334 -1.23 -15.30 12.48
C LEU A 334 -1.85 -14.60 11.26
N PHE A 335 -1.02 -14.36 10.25
CA PHE A 335 -1.37 -13.67 9.00
C PHE A 335 -0.75 -14.40 7.82
N ALA A 336 -1.39 -14.33 6.65
CA ALA A 336 -0.86 -14.80 5.38
C ALA A 336 -1.25 -13.83 4.26
N SER A 337 -0.34 -13.61 3.30
CA SER A 337 -0.61 -12.70 2.20
C SER A 337 -1.86 -13.18 1.42
N PRO A 338 -2.88 -12.32 1.23
CA PRO A 338 -4.06 -12.67 0.44
C PRO A 338 -3.72 -12.99 -1.01
N VAL A 339 -2.72 -12.30 -1.57
CA VAL A 339 -2.30 -12.44 -2.97
C VAL A 339 -0.78 -12.28 -3.07
N PRO A 340 -0.03 -13.39 -3.08
CA PRO A 340 1.39 -13.35 -3.42
C PRO A 340 1.59 -12.86 -4.87
N VAL A 341 2.75 -12.26 -5.16
CA VAL A 341 3.09 -11.68 -6.48
C VAL A 341 2.72 -12.64 -7.63
N PRO A 342 1.75 -12.28 -8.50
CA PRO A 342 1.33 -13.14 -9.61
C PRO A 342 2.48 -13.47 -10.56
N GLY A 343 2.58 -14.74 -10.95
CA GLY A 343 3.63 -15.28 -11.82
C GLY A 343 4.96 -15.57 -11.13
N GLY A 344 5.22 -14.94 -9.97
CA GLY A 344 6.50 -15.04 -9.25
C GLY A 344 6.38 -15.94 -8.05
N MET A 345 5.72 -15.44 -7.01
CA MET A 345 5.37 -16.24 -5.85
C MET A 345 4.16 -17.12 -6.16
N TRP A 346 3.12 -16.56 -6.78
CA TRP A 346 1.94 -17.33 -7.16
C TRP A 346 2.04 -17.85 -8.59
N LYS A 347 2.30 -19.14 -8.75
CA LYS A 347 2.36 -19.84 -10.05
C LYS A 347 1.19 -20.81 -10.16
N PRO A 348 0.04 -20.43 -10.77
CA PRO A 348 -1.09 -21.35 -10.91
C PRO A 348 -0.77 -22.55 -11.83
N TRP A 349 0.26 -22.45 -12.67
CA TRP A 349 0.71 -23.50 -13.60
C TRP A 349 1.86 -24.37 -13.08
N ASN A 350 2.52 -24.01 -11.97
CA ASN A 350 3.62 -24.79 -11.39
C ASN A 350 3.43 -24.91 -9.88
N ARG A 351 3.55 -26.11 -9.34
CA ARG A 351 3.35 -26.39 -7.90
C ARG A 351 4.61 -26.28 -7.06
N GLU A 352 5.80 -26.27 -7.67
CA GLU A 352 7.07 -26.18 -6.93
C GLU A 352 7.26 -24.77 -6.35
N LYS A 353 7.36 -24.68 -5.01
CA LYS A 353 7.46 -23.43 -4.22
C LYS A 353 6.45 -22.35 -4.66
N SER A 354 5.23 -22.78 -4.98
CA SER A 354 4.14 -21.86 -5.36
C SER A 354 3.42 -21.36 -4.12
N TYR A 355 3.42 -20.06 -3.92
CA TYR A 355 2.67 -19.40 -2.88
C TYR A 355 1.22 -19.24 -3.32
N THR A 356 0.32 -19.91 -2.63
CA THR A 356 -1.10 -19.80 -2.96
C THR A 356 -1.66 -18.50 -2.41
N ALA A 357 -2.56 -17.85 -3.16
CA ALA A 357 -3.50 -16.91 -2.58
C ALA A 357 -4.18 -17.59 -1.38
N SER A 358 -3.87 -17.11 -0.19
CA SER A 358 -4.17 -17.83 1.05
C SER A 358 -5.65 -17.72 1.42
N HIS A 359 -6.26 -16.56 1.15
CA HIS A 359 -7.68 -16.26 1.37
C HIS A 359 -8.05 -14.89 0.79
N TRP A 360 -9.33 -14.64 0.52
CA TRP A 360 -9.84 -13.36 0.00
C TRP A 360 -10.06 -12.30 1.08
N TRP A 361 -9.86 -12.64 2.36
CA TRP A 361 -10.10 -11.77 3.51
C TRP A 361 -9.10 -12.03 4.64
N GLU A 362 -8.17 -11.11 4.91
CA GLU A 362 -7.19 -11.25 5.99
C GLU A 362 -7.74 -10.63 7.30
N PRO A 363 -8.05 -11.45 8.32
CA PRO A 363 -8.62 -10.97 9.57
C PRO A 363 -7.63 -10.23 10.48
N VAL A 364 -8.08 -9.15 11.10
CA VAL A 364 -7.40 -8.51 12.23
C VAL A 364 -7.26 -9.50 13.39
N ARG A 365 -6.05 -9.61 13.94
CA ARG A 365 -5.74 -10.41 15.13
C ARG A 365 -5.55 -9.52 16.35
N THR A 366 -5.70 -10.09 17.53
CA THR A 366 -5.35 -9.40 18.78
C THR A 366 -4.02 -9.94 19.29
N ILE A 367 -2.98 -9.12 19.28
CA ILE A 367 -1.62 -9.48 19.71
C ILE A 367 -1.26 -8.56 20.87
N ALA A 368 -0.86 -9.13 22.01
CA ALA A 368 -0.58 -8.37 23.24
C ALA A 368 -1.70 -7.35 23.62
N GLY A 369 -2.96 -7.70 23.35
CA GLY A 369 -4.13 -6.85 23.62
C GLY A 369 -4.39 -5.74 22.58
N VAL A 370 -3.59 -5.67 21.51
CA VAL A 370 -3.71 -4.66 20.45
C VAL A 370 -4.31 -5.29 19.19
N ARG A 371 -5.24 -4.58 18.55
CA ARG A 371 -5.81 -4.97 17.25
C ARG A 371 -4.78 -4.74 16.15
N THR A 372 -4.31 -5.82 15.54
CA THR A 372 -3.19 -5.81 14.61
C THR A 372 -3.57 -6.45 13.28
N TRP A 373 -3.13 -5.83 12.21
CA TRP A 373 -3.23 -6.35 10.85
C TRP A 373 -1.86 -6.33 10.19
N ALA A 374 -1.59 -7.25 9.26
CA ALA A 374 -0.32 -7.28 8.54
C ALA A 374 -0.52 -7.00 7.05
N SER A 375 0.34 -6.12 6.52
CA SER A 375 0.50 -5.89 5.09
C SER A 375 1.85 -6.45 4.68
N ILE A 376 1.84 -7.51 3.88
CA ILE A 376 3.04 -8.26 3.49
C ILE A 376 3.44 -7.82 2.08
N CYS A 377 4.57 -7.13 1.96
CA CYS A 377 5.22 -6.72 0.71
C CYS A 377 4.25 -6.26 -0.39
N TYR A 378 3.99 -7.09 -1.39
CA TYR A 378 3.11 -6.80 -2.52
C TYR A 378 1.72 -6.26 -2.13
N ASP A 379 1.16 -6.71 -1.02
CA ASP A 379 -0.13 -6.23 -0.49
C ASP A 379 -0.13 -4.70 -0.28
N GLN A 380 1.03 -4.13 0.01
CA GLN A 380 1.22 -2.70 0.27
C GLN A 380 0.95 -1.85 -0.98
N GLY A 381 1.06 -2.42 -2.18
CA GLY A 381 0.75 -1.73 -3.44
C GLY A 381 -0.71 -1.82 -3.86
N LEU A 382 -1.46 -2.81 -3.37
CA LEU A 382 -2.85 -3.06 -3.80
C LEU A 382 -3.83 -2.17 -3.02
N ALA A 383 -5.06 -1.98 -3.53
CA ALA A 383 -6.12 -1.29 -2.77
C ALA A 383 -7.04 -2.26 -2.01
N TRP A 384 -7.31 -3.43 -2.59
CA TRP A 384 -8.25 -4.40 -2.02
C TRP A 384 -7.94 -4.83 -0.58
N PRO A 385 -6.71 -5.27 -0.23
CA PRO A 385 -6.39 -5.67 1.15
C PRO A 385 -6.61 -4.53 2.15
N TRP A 386 -6.30 -3.29 1.76
CA TRP A 386 -6.48 -2.12 2.61
C TRP A 386 -7.94 -1.76 2.83
N LEU A 387 -8.81 -1.97 1.84
CA LEU A 387 -10.25 -1.80 2.04
C LEU A 387 -10.79 -2.77 3.10
N GLN A 388 -10.28 -4.00 3.15
CA GLN A 388 -10.64 -4.96 4.21
C GLN A 388 -10.13 -4.48 5.57
N ALA A 389 -8.86 -4.09 5.66
CA ALA A 389 -8.26 -3.57 6.89
C ALA A 389 -9.04 -2.36 7.42
N LEU A 390 -9.43 -1.44 6.53
CA LEU A 390 -10.18 -0.22 6.84
C LEU A 390 -11.51 -0.52 7.55
N VAL A 391 -12.25 -1.53 7.08
CA VAL A 391 -13.51 -1.96 7.70
C VAL A 391 -13.27 -2.62 9.06
N GLN A 392 -12.14 -3.33 9.21
CA GLN A 392 -11.78 -4.02 10.44
C GLN A 392 -11.12 -3.12 11.50
N ARG A 393 -10.71 -1.89 11.17
CA ARG A 393 -10.17 -0.88 12.10
C ARG A 393 -9.04 -1.43 12.99
N PRO A 394 -7.89 -1.81 12.42
CA PRO A 394 -6.70 -2.14 13.21
C PRO A 394 -6.18 -0.90 13.94
N ALA A 395 -5.62 -1.10 15.14
CA ALA A 395 -4.87 -0.06 15.84
C ALA A 395 -3.40 -0.03 15.39
N VAL A 396 -2.86 -1.19 14.98
CA VAL A 396 -1.50 -1.35 14.47
C VAL A 396 -1.52 -2.08 13.12
N VAL A 397 -0.77 -1.55 12.16
CA VAL A 397 -0.43 -2.20 10.90
C VAL A 397 1.02 -2.65 10.95
N LEU A 398 1.25 -3.93 10.72
CA LEU A 398 2.59 -4.49 10.48
C LEU A 398 2.91 -4.31 9.01
N ARG A 399 3.97 -3.56 8.72
CA ARG A 399 4.52 -3.43 7.38
C ARG A 399 5.78 -4.28 7.31
N VAL A 400 5.66 -5.47 6.72
CA VAL A 400 6.76 -6.43 6.60
C VAL A 400 7.10 -6.65 5.14
N SER A 401 8.38 -6.52 4.78
CA SER A 401 8.83 -6.66 3.38
C SER A 401 10.23 -7.26 3.29
N ASN A 402 10.49 -7.96 2.18
CA ASN A 402 11.81 -8.49 1.86
C ASN A 402 12.33 -7.92 0.53
N TYR A 403 13.46 -7.21 0.58
CA TYR A 403 14.05 -6.57 -0.60
C TYR A 403 15.54 -6.92 -0.78
N TRP A 404 15.97 -8.12 -0.36
CA TRP A 404 17.37 -8.55 -0.49
C TRP A 404 17.90 -8.50 -1.93
N TYR A 405 17.00 -8.64 -2.92
CA TYR A 405 17.30 -8.65 -4.35
C TYR A 405 17.26 -7.26 -5.00
N GLU A 406 16.68 -6.24 -4.35
CA GLU A 406 16.55 -4.92 -4.95
C GLU A 406 17.78 -4.04 -4.71
N PRO A 407 18.26 -3.30 -5.73
CA PRO A 407 19.29 -2.31 -5.53
C PRO A 407 18.82 -1.17 -4.62
N ALA A 408 19.79 -0.51 -3.99
CA ALA A 408 19.52 0.68 -3.19
C ALA A 408 18.81 1.77 -4.02
N GLY A 409 17.65 2.22 -3.54
CA GLY A 409 16.87 3.27 -4.19
C GLY A 409 15.82 2.80 -5.19
N ALA A 410 15.59 1.48 -5.31
CA ALA A 410 14.49 0.88 -6.07
C ALA A 410 13.14 1.59 -5.84
N VAL A 411 12.27 1.56 -6.87
CA VAL A 411 11.02 2.33 -6.87
C VAL A 411 9.95 1.60 -6.06
N ALA A 412 9.83 0.29 -6.20
CA ALA A 412 8.74 -0.47 -5.56
C ALA A 412 8.73 -0.31 -4.03
N PRO A 413 9.86 -0.43 -3.29
CA PRO A 413 9.86 -0.24 -1.84
C PRO A 413 9.35 1.13 -1.37
N ARG A 414 9.53 2.17 -2.20
CA ARG A 414 9.08 3.53 -1.90
C ARG A 414 7.59 3.71 -2.17
N VAL A 415 7.09 3.13 -3.27
CA VAL A 415 5.66 3.10 -3.59
C VAL A 415 4.89 2.37 -2.50
N GLU A 416 5.37 1.21 -2.07
CA GLU A 416 4.79 0.41 -0.98
C GLU A 416 4.77 1.17 0.35
N ALA A 417 5.89 1.83 0.71
CA ALA A 417 5.96 2.65 1.92
C ALA A 417 4.99 3.84 1.89
N ALA A 418 4.93 4.57 0.76
CA ALA A 418 4.05 5.71 0.58
C ALA A 418 2.56 5.32 0.67
N THR A 419 2.20 4.21 0.03
CA THR A 419 0.84 3.68 0.01
C THR A 419 0.43 3.19 1.39
N THR A 420 1.31 2.47 2.09
CA THR A 420 1.11 2.07 3.49
C THR A 420 0.88 3.27 4.40
N ALA A 421 1.73 4.30 4.29
CA ALA A 421 1.60 5.50 5.12
C ALA A 421 0.26 6.21 4.90
N ALA A 422 -0.21 6.28 3.65
CA ALA A 422 -1.47 6.90 3.32
C ALA A 422 -2.67 6.12 3.88
N TRP A 423 -2.73 4.79 3.68
CA TRP A 423 -3.80 3.97 4.23
C TRP A 423 -3.81 3.92 5.76
N ALA A 424 -2.64 3.81 6.40
CA ALA A 424 -2.51 3.87 7.86
C ALA A 424 -2.98 5.23 8.40
N ARG A 425 -2.63 6.32 7.72
CA ARG A 425 -3.10 7.68 8.05
C ARG A 425 -4.61 7.80 7.91
N LEU A 426 -5.24 7.20 6.89
CA LEU A 426 -6.70 7.16 6.77
C LEU A 426 -7.33 6.43 7.96
N MET A 427 -6.79 5.28 8.34
CA MET A 427 -7.30 4.46 9.45
C MET A 427 -7.05 5.08 10.83
N GLY A 428 -6.07 5.98 10.95
CA GLY A 428 -5.54 6.39 12.25
C GLY A 428 -4.88 5.21 12.97
N ALA A 429 -4.16 4.36 12.23
CA ALA A 429 -3.43 3.21 12.75
C ALA A 429 -1.93 3.51 12.83
N ALA A 430 -1.27 3.01 13.87
CA ALA A 430 0.19 3.06 13.98
C ALA A 430 0.82 2.03 13.03
N VAL A 431 2.02 2.32 12.53
CA VAL A 431 2.75 1.40 11.64
C VAL A 431 4.01 0.90 12.32
N VAL A 432 4.17 -0.42 12.40
CA VAL A 432 5.43 -1.06 12.82
C VAL A 432 6.06 -1.68 11.58
N THR A 433 7.24 -1.18 11.20
CA THR A 433 7.93 -1.56 9.96
C THR A 433 9.08 -2.51 10.24
N ALA A 434 9.18 -3.60 9.49
CA ALA A 434 10.32 -4.51 9.50
C ALA A 434 10.68 -4.87 8.06
N VAL A 435 11.89 -4.48 7.63
CA VAL A 435 12.35 -4.67 6.25
C VAL A 435 13.67 -5.42 6.22
N ASN A 436 13.77 -6.44 5.38
CA ASN A 436 15.04 -7.10 5.07
C ASN A 436 15.68 -6.47 3.84
N ARG A 437 16.98 -6.19 3.89
CA ARG A 437 17.80 -5.70 2.77
C ARG A 437 19.15 -6.39 2.75
N GLY A 438 19.65 -6.71 1.56
CA GLY A 438 20.99 -7.26 1.35
C GLY A 438 22.10 -6.26 1.69
#